data_AF-A0AAQ4EDY6-F1
#
_entry.id   AF-A0AAQ4EDY6-F1
#
_cell.length_a   1.000
_cell.length_b   1.000
_cell.length_c   1.000
_cell.angle_alpha   90.00
_cell.angle_beta   90.00
_cell.angle_gamma   90.00
#
_symmetry.space_group_name_H-M   'P 1'
#
loop_
_entity.id
_entity.type
_entity.pdbx_description
1 polymer ?
#
loop_
_entity_poly.entity_id
_entity_poly.type
_entity_poly.pdbx_seq_one_letter_code
_entity_poly.pdbx_strand_id
1 'polypeptide(L)'
;MLVILERFVQEQGYSYMVMTGSTPIGSRQPAINKFNADPSVFVFLLTTRVGGLGVNLTGADRVVIYDPDWNPSTDSQARERAWRIGQRRDVTIYRLLTAGTIEEKIYHRER
;
A
#
# COMPACT_ATOMS: atom_id res chain seq x y z
N MET A 1 -0.88 8.57 -10.77
CA MET A 1 -1.22 7.14 -10.76
C MET A 1 -2.44 6.82 -9.89
N LEU A 2 -2.43 7.10 -8.59
CA LEU A 2 -3.52 6.72 -7.66
C LEU A 2 -4.95 7.03 -8.14
N VAL A 3 -5.19 8.21 -8.72
CA VAL A 3 -6.51 8.61 -9.26
C VAL A 3 -7.02 7.68 -10.36
N ILE A 4 -6.11 7.16 -11.21
CA ILE A 4 -6.48 6.22 -12.27
C ILE A 4 -6.81 4.85 -11.67
N LEU A 5 -6.04 4.41 -10.66
CA LEU A 5 -6.33 3.18 -9.94
C LEU A 5 -7.66 3.25 -9.19
N GLU A 6 -7.95 4.38 -8.55
CA GLU A 6 -9.22 4.64 -7.86
C GLU A 6 -10.39 4.51 -8.84
N ARG A 7 -10.31 5.15 -10.00
CA ARG A 7 -11.31 5.02 -11.06
C ARG A 7 -11.47 3.57 -11.53
N PHE A 8 -10.37 2.86 -11.76
CA PHE A 8 -10.42 1.45 -12.16
C PHE A 8 -11.10 0.58 -11.10
N VAL A 9 -10.73 0.72 -9.83
CA VAL A 9 -11.33 -0.03 -8.71
C VAL A 9 -12.83 0.27 -8.59
N GLN A 10 -13.23 1.53 -8.81
CA GLN A 10 -14.62 1.92 -8.84
C GLN A 10 -15.39 1.29 -10.02
N GLU A 11 -14.82 1.29 -11.22
CA GLU A 11 -15.42 0.68 -12.43
C GLU A 11 -15.58 -0.84 -12.27
N GLN A 12 -14.69 -1.51 -11.52
CA GLN A 12 -14.80 -2.93 -11.18
C GLN A 12 -15.79 -3.22 -10.04
N GLY A 13 -16.36 -2.20 -9.39
CA GLY A 13 -17.34 -2.37 -8.31
C GLY A 13 -16.76 -2.89 -6.99
N TYR A 14 -15.44 -2.78 -6.78
CA TYR A 14 -14.82 -3.15 -5.52
C TYR A 14 -15.06 -2.08 -4.46
N SER A 15 -15.29 -2.49 -3.21
CA SER A 15 -15.26 -1.56 -2.09
C SER A 15 -13.83 -1.13 -1.81
N TYR A 16 -13.63 0.17 -1.62
CA TYR A 16 -12.29 0.69 -1.39
C TYR A 16 -12.27 1.89 -0.45
N MET A 17 -11.07 2.17 0.05
CA MET A 17 -10.73 3.38 0.80
C MET A 17 -9.49 4.01 0.19
N VAL A 18 -9.33 5.32 0.37
CA VAL A 18 -8.16 6.06 -0.13
C VAL A 18 -7.59 6.90 1.00
N MET A 19 -6.26 6.88 1.15
CA MET A 19 -5.56 7.77 2.08
C MET A 19 -4.31 8.34 1.40
N THR A 20 -4.26 9.67 1.28
CA THR A 20 -3.21 10.43 0.61
C THR A 20 -2.59 11.47 1.54
N GLY A 21 -1.57 12.20 1.04
CA GLY A 21 -0.88 13.23 1.83
C GLY A 21 -1.78 14.37 2.27
N SER A 22 -2.86 14.61 1.52
CA SER A 22 -3.87 15.61 1.80
C SER A 22 -4.96 15.14 2.76
N THR A 23 -5.04 13.85 3.07
CA THR A 23 -6.01 13.34 4.07
C THR A 23 -5.71 13.97 5.44
N PRO A 24 -6.66 14.64 6.10
CA PRO A 24 -6.44 15.26 7.42
C PRO A 24 -5.90 14.27 8.45
N ILE A 25 -4.97 14.71 9.31
CA ILE A 25 -4.32 13.82 10.30
C ILE A 25 -5.35 13.11 11.18
N GLY A 26 -6.38 13.84 11.64
CA GLY A 26 -7.44 13.29 12.49
C GLY A 26 -8.30 12.20 11.85
N SER A 27 -8.37 12.11 10.52
CA SER A 27 -9.15 11.08 9.82
C SER A 27 -8.34 9.85 9.41
N ARG A 28 -7.00 9.90 9.50
CA ARG A 28 -6.11 8.79 9.12
C ARG A 28 -6.29 7.57 10.03
N GLN A 29 -6.25 7.78 11.35
CA GLN A 29 -6.38 6.67 12.31
C GLN A 29 -7.76 6.00 12.25
N PRO A 30 -8.89 6.74 12.19
CA PRO A 30 -10.19 6.13 11.94
C PRO A 30 -10.26 5.29 10.66
N ALA A 31 -9.65 5.76 9.56
CA ALA A 31 -9.62 5.03 8.30
C ALA A 31 -8.84 3.70 8.41
N ILE A 32 -7.68 3.74 9.08
CA ILE A 32 -6.87 2.55 9.36
C ILE A 32 -7.64 1.55 10.24
N ASN A 33 -8.28 2.02 11.31
CA ASN A 33 -9.06 1.18 12.20
C ASN A 33 -10.22 0.52 11.47
N LYS A 34 -10.92 1.28 10.61
CA LYS A 34 -11.99 0.75 9.77
C LYS A 34 -11.48 -0.35 8.86
N PHE A 35 -10.42 -0.11 8.10
CA PHE A 35 -9.85 -1.12 7.20
C PHE A 35 -9.39 -2.39 7.93
N ASN A 36 -8.83 -2.26 9.14
CA ASN A 36 -8.41 -3.42 9.92
C ASN A 36 -9.57 -4.23 10.52
N ALA A 37 -10.71 -3.60 10.77
CA ALA A 37 -11.85 -4.22 11.45
C ALA A 37 -12.95 -4.69 10.48
N ASP A 38 -13.08 -4.04 9.31
CA ASP A 38 -14.17 -4.23 8.38
C ASP A 38 -13.72 -5.07 7.16
N PRO A 39 -14.02 -6.38 7.14
CA PRO A 39 -13.65 -7.25 6.02
C PRO A 39 -14.44 -6.94 4.74
N SER A 40 -15.47 -6.10 4.80
CA SER A 40 -16.21 -5.68 3.61
C SER A 40 -15.41 -4.70 2.75
N VAL A 41 -14.35 -4.08 3.27
CA VAL A 41 -13.44 -3.20 2.50
C VAL A 41 -12.38 -4.04 1.80
N PHE A 42 -12.45 -4.12 0.47
CA PHE A 42 -11.57 -4.99 -0.32
C PHE A 42 -10.21 -4.34 -0.60
N VAL A 43 -10.17 -3.05 -0.94
CA VAL A 43 -8.92 -2.35 -1.33
C VAL A 43 -8.67 -1.12 -0.45
N PHE A 44 -7.44 -0.94 0.01
CA PHE A 44 -7.00 0.32 0.60
C PHE A 44 -5.89 0.94 -0.25
N LEU A 45 -6.22 2.02 -0.96
CA LEU A 45 -5.31 2.76 -1.82
C LEU A 45 -4.51 3.78 -1.01
N LEU A 46 -3.19 3.65 -1.05
CA LEU A 46 -2.25 4.46 -0.29
C LEU A 46 -1.19 5.06 -1.20
N THR A 47 -0.68 6.24 -0.86
CA THR A 47 0.60 6.70 -1.41
C THR A 47 1.76 6.26 -0.51
N THR A 48 2.91 5.97 -1.11
CA THR A 48 4.12 5.52 -0.40
C THR A 48 4.54 6.47 0.73
N ARG A 49 4.44 7.79 0.51
CA ARG A 49 4.87 8.82 1.47
C ARG A 49 3.95 9.05 2.66
N VAL A 50 2.63 8.87 2.53
CA VAL A 50 1.68 8.94 3.68
C VAL A 50 1.99 7.88 4.72
N GLY A 51 2.65 6.86 4.25
CA GLY A 51 3.14 5.75 4.99
C GLY A 51 4.25 5.97 6.01
N GLY A 52 4.98 7.09 5.96
CA GLY A 52 6.05 7.41 6.92
C GLY A 52 5.55 7.68 8.35
N LEU A 53 4.23 7.59 8.58
CA LEU A 53 3.57 7.91 9.85
C LEU A 53 3.41 6.72 10.81
N GLY A 54 3.95 5.54 10.49
CA GLY A 54 3.84 4.37 11.36
C GLY A 54 2.44 3.76 11.37
N VAL A 55 1.85 3.57 10.20
CA VAL A 55 0.52 2.96 10.05
C VAL A 55 0.60 1.43 10.20
N ASN A 56 -0.41 0.82 10.85
CA ASN A 56 -0.50 -0.63 11.01
C ASN A 56 -1.70 -1.16 10.24
N LEU A 57 -1.46 -2.01 9.26
CA LEU A 57 -2.46 -2.53 8.31
C LEU A 57 -2.60 -4.05 8.45
N THR A 58 -2.90 -4.53 9.65
CA THR A 58 -3.08 -5.97 9.93
C THR A 58 -4.31 -6.55 9.24
N GLY A 59 -5.24 -5.71 8.78
CA GLY A 59 -6.34 -6.08 7.89
C GLY A 59 -5.90 -6.51 6.48
N ALA A 60 -4.67 -6.19 6.05
CA ALA A 60 -4.13 -6.60 4.76
C ALA A 60 -3.21 -7.83 4.87
N ASP A 61 -3.45 -8.81 4.00
CA ASP A 61 -2.59 -9.97 3.76
C ASP A 61 -1.97 -9.96 2.33
N ARG A 62 -2.37 -9.01 1.50
CA ARG A 62 -1.80 -8.79 0.16
C ARG A 62 -1.38 -7.34 0.03
N VAL A 63 -0.13 -7.12 -0.37
CA VAL A 63 0.43 -5.78 -0.62
C VAL A 63 0.90 -5.73 -2.06
N VAL A 64 0.44 -4.75 -2.82
CA VAL A 64 0.88 -4.51 -4.20
C VAL A 64 1.60 -3.18 -4.26
N ILE A 65 2.90 -3.21 -4.51
CA ILE A 65 3.73 -2.04 -4.82
C ILE A 65 3.62 -1.83 -6.32
N TYR A 66 2.79 -0.85 -6.70
CA TYR A 66 2.51 -0.55 -8.11
C TYR A 66 3.67 0.22 -8.76
N ASP A 67 4.12 1.30 -8.12
CA ASP A 67 5.27 2.09 -8.54
C ASP A 67 6.34 2.00 -7.43
N PRO A 68 7.40 1.18 -7.59
CA PRO A 68 8.49 1.09 -6.62
C PRO A 68 9.22 2.43 -6.47
N ASP A 69 9.53 2.81 -5.23
CA ASP A 69 10.30 4.02 -4.98
C ASP A 69 11.79 3.79 -5.28
N TRP A 70 12.49 4.84 -5.70
CA TRP A 70 13.94 4.81 -5.94
C TRP A 70 14.75 4.54 -4.67
N ASN A 71 14.18 4.84 -3.50
CA ASN A 71 14.74 4.50 -2.22
C ASN A 71 14.13 3.16 -1.73
N PRO A 72 14.89 2.06 -1.71
CA PRO A 72 14.40 0.75 -1.26
C PRO A 72 13.83 0.77 0.16
N SER A 73 14.31 1.69 1.00
CA SER A 73 13.81 1.83 2.37
C SER A 73 12.34 2.23 2.42
N THR A 74 11.88 3.05 1.46
CA THR A 74 10.49 3.49 1.35
C THR A 74 9.57 2.28 1.10
N ASP A 75 9.99 1.40 0.19
CA ASP A 75 9.27 0.17 -0.13
C ASP A 75 9.27 -0.83 1.03
N SER A 76 10.41 -1.01 1.71
CA SER A 76 10.49 -1.89 2.88
C SER A 76 9.53 -1.42 3.97
N GLN A 77 9.52 -0.10 4.26
CA GLN A 77 8.58 0.49 5.19
C GLN A 77 7.12 0.32 4.76
N ALA A 78 6.83 0.34 3.45
CA ALA A 78 5.47 0.10 2.95
C ALA A 78 5.02 -1.34 3.24
N ARG A 79 5.89 -2.32 2.99
CA ARG A 79 5.65 -3.74 3.29
C ARG A 79 5.47 -4.00 4.78
N GLU A 80 6.34 -3.43 5.62
CA GLU A 80 6.35 -3.62 7.07
C GLU A 80 5.08 -3.13 7.78
N ARG A 81 4.20 -2.40 7.10
CA ARG A 81 2.90 -1.99 7.66
C ARG A 81 1.90 -3.14 7.75
N ALA A 82 1.94 -4.05 6.77
CA ALA A 82 1.09 -5.23 6.73
C ALA A 82 1.84 -6.45 7.28
N TRP A 83 3.12 -6.60 6.92
CA TRP A 83 4.00 -7.63 7.46
C TRP A 83 4.62 -7.17 8.78
N ARG A 84 3.80 -7.24 9.84
CA ARG A 84 4.17 -6.77 11.18
C ARG A 84 3.74 -7.74 12.28
N ILE A 85 4.37 -7.62 13.45
CA ILE A 85 3.92 -8.27 14.68
C ILE A 85 2.43 -7.98 14.91
N GLY A 86 1.65 -9.04 15.13
CA GLY A 86 0.19 -8.97 15.29
C GLY A 86 -0.60 -9.44 14.07
N GLN A 87 0.04 -9.57 12.90
CA GLN A 87 -0.54 -10.25 11.75
C GLN A 87 -0.55 -11.77 11.98
N ARG A 88 -1.68 -12.43 11.67
CA ARG A 88 -1.86 -13.88 11.82
C ARG A 88 -1.93 -14.62 10.48
N ARG A 89 -2.09 -13.88 9.37
CA ARG A 89 -2.17 -14.42 8.01
C ARG A 89 -0.85 -14.25 7.27
N ASP A 90 -0.57 -15.16 6.35
CA ASP A 90 0.57 -15.02 5.45
C ASP A 90 0.42 -13.79 4.56
N VAL A 91 1.37 -12.86 4.69
CA VAL A 91 1.40 -11.63 3.89
C VAL A 91 2.21 -11.86 2.63
N THR A 92 1.58 -11.70 1.47
CA THR A 92 2.25 -11.75 0.17
C THR A 92 2.45 -10.34 -0.36
N ILE A 93 3.69 -10.02 -0.75
CA ILE A 93 4.03 -8.75 -1.37
C ILE A 93 4.32 -8.97 -2.85
N TYR A 94 3.59 -8.26 -3.69
CA TYR A 94 3.86 -8.14 -5.11
C TYR A 94 4.52 -6.79 -5.36
N ARG A 95 5.64 -6.80 -6.07
CA ARG A 95 6.29 -5.59 -6.59
C ARG A 95 6.21 -5.66 -8.11
N LEU A 96 5.54 -4.69 -8.72
CA LEU A 96 5.47 -4.59 -10.18
C LEU A 96 6.75 -3.91 -10.67
N LEU A 97 7.41 -4.52 -11.66
CA LEU A 97 8.64 -4.04 -12.25
C LEU A 97 8.55 -4.19 -13.76
N THR A 98 8.86 -3.13 -14.48
CA THR A 98 8.87 -3.16 -15.94
C THR A 98 10.24 -3.59 -16.48
N ALA A 99 10.28 -4.69 -17.24
CA ALA A 99 11.51 -5.20 -17.82
C ALA A 99 12.13 -4.24 -18.86
N GLY A 100 13.46 -4.19 -18.92
CA GLY A 100 14.21 -3.34 -19.83
C GLY A 100 14.19 -1.85 -19.48
N THR A 101 13.65 -1.48 -18.31
CA THR A 101 13.51 -0.08 -17.89
C THR A 101 14.49 0.31 -16.78
N ILE A 102 14.41 1.57 -16.36
CA ILE A 102 15.18 2.07 -15.23
C ILE A 102 14.78 1.38 -13.91
N GLU A 103 13.53 0.93 -13.77
CA GLU A 103 13.03 0.23 -12.58
C GLU A 103 13.80 -1.07 -12.33
N GLU A 104 14.02 -1.85 -13.39
CA GLU A 104 14.82 -3.08 -13.33
C GLU A 104 16.27 -2.80 -12.93
N LYS A 105 16.88 -1.74 -13.48
CA LYS A 105 18.25 -1.33 -13.11
C LYS A 105 18.37 -0.90 -11.66
N ILE A 106 17.37 -0.17 -11.13
CA ILE A 106 17.33 0.22 -9.71
C ILE A 106 17.23 -1.05 -8.87
N TYR A 107 16.27 -1.93 -9.16
CA TYR A 107 16.05 -3.17 -8.43
C TYR A 107 17.32 -4.03 -8.32
N HIS A 108 18.08 -4.16 -9.41
CA HIS A 108 19.34 -4.91 -9.40
C HIS A 108 20.43 -4.28 -8.52
N ARG A 109 20.41 -2.96 -8.30
CA ARG A 109 21.34 -2.29 -7.38
C ARG A 109 20.99 -2.47 -5.91
N GLU A 110 19.74 -2.79 -5.61
CA GLU A 110 19.26 -3.02 -4.23
C GLU A 110 19.54 -4.43 -3.72
N ARG A 111 19.95 -5.35 -4.62
CA ARG A 111 20.29 -6.74 -4.31
C ARG A 111 21.74 -6.94 -3.91
#